data_AF-A0A1G1IUN1-F1
#
_entry.id   AF-A0A1G1IUN1-F1
#
_cell.length_a   1.000
_cell.length_b   1.000
_cell.length_c   1.000
_cell.angle_alpha   90.00
_cell.angle_beta   90.00
_cell.angle_gamma   90.00
#
_symmetry.space_group_name_H-M   'P 1'
#
loop_
_entity.id
_entity.type
_entity.pdbx_description
1 polymer ?
#
loop_
_entity_poly.entity_id
_entity_poly.type
_entity_poly.pdbx_seq_one_letter_code
_entity_poly.pdbx_strand_id
1 'polypeptide(L)'
;MIRKNDKHGFEIKFLEPIVYRRPDYVEALSALAEAYTASELFEKGLEMDLRLARLCPQDPIVFYNLACSQALVRQSGEALKSLELSLKLGYRDFKHMLHDPDLAEIRREPAFLQMIATLKNQDEAGARGGKKKAAKS
;
A
#
# COMPACT_ATOMS: atom_id res chain seq x y z
N MET A 1 10.62 30.92 11.27
CA MET A 1 9.47 30.00 11.41
C MET A 1 9.45 29.10 10.17
N ILE A 2 10.01 27.89 10.27
CA ILE A 2 9.91 26.89 9.20
C ILE A 2 8.49 26.33 9.27
N ARG A 3 7.66 26.58 8.25
CA ARG A 3 6.31 26.02 8.18
C ARG A 3 6.44 24.51 7.97
N LYS A 4 5.61 23.69 8.61
CA LYS A 4 5.56 22.23 8.39
C LYS A 4 5.39 21.85 6.90
N ASN A 5 4.86 22.76 6.08
CA ASN A 5 4.77 22.65 4.61
C ASN A 5 6.11 22.72 3.84
N ASP A 6 7.21 23.07 4.49
CA ASP A 6 8.50 23.28 3.81
C ASP A 6 9.30 21.97 3.62
N LYS A 7 9.05 20.97 4.48
CA LYS A 7 9.81 19.71 4.46
C LYS A 7 9.53 18.88 3.21
N HIS A 8 8.27 18.65 2.89
CA HIS A 8 7.88 17.86 1.71
C HIS A 8 8.21 18.58 0.40
N GLY A 9 8.13 19.92 0.37
CA GLY A 9 8.54 20.71 -0.78
C GLY A 9 10.03 20.59 -1.10
N PHE A 10 10.89 20.50 -0.09
CA PHE A 10 12.32 20.22 -0.29
C PHE A 10 12.55 18.79 -0.80
N GLU A 11 11.92 17.79 -0.17
CA GLU A 11 12.03 16.37 -0.55
C GLU A 11 11.62 16.15 -2.01
N ILE A 12 10.48 16.69 -2.44
CA ILE A 12 10.01 16.61 -3.83
C ILE A 12 11.03 17.22 -4.79
N LYS A 13 11.49 18.45 -4.55
CA LYS A 13 12.48 19.14 -5.41
C LYS A 13 13.81 18.39 -5.49
N PHE A 14 14.19 17.68 -4.42
CA PHE A 14 15.40 16.88 -4.39
C PHE A 14 15.23 15.56 -5.16
N LEU A 15 14.08 14.89 -5.03
CA LEU A 15 13.80 13.58 -5.60
C LEU A 15 13.40 13.62 -7.08
N GLU A 16 12.66 14.64 -7.53
CA GLU A 16 12.22 14.78 -8.94
C GLU A 16 13.41 14.67 -9.94
N PRO A 17 14.54 15.40 -9.78
CA PRO A 17 15.69 15.25 -10.69
C PRO A 17 16.37 13.89 -10.63
N ILE A 18 16.29 13.19 -9.49
CA ILE A 18 16.85 11.83 -9.34
C ILE A 18 16.00 10.85 -10.14
N VAL A 19 14.68 10.86 -9.94
CA VAL A 19 13.73 10.01 -10.67
C VAL A 19 13.73 10.33 -12.17
N TYR A 20 13.92 11.60 -12.56
CA TYR A 20 14.06 11.98 -13.96
C TYR A 20 15.29 11.34 -14.62
N ARG A 21 16.44 11.37 -13.95
CA ARG A 21 17.69 10.78 -14.48
C ARG A 21 17.72 9.26 -14.38
N ARG A 22 17.06 8.70 -13.38
CA ARG A 22 16.97 7.26 -13.13
C ARG A 22 15.53 6.85 -12.88
N PRO A 23 14.76 6.60 -13.96
CA PRO A 23 13.33 6.32 -13.86
C PRO A 23 13.00 4.95 -13.25
N ASP A 24 14.00 4.10 -13.03
CA ASP A 24 13.86 2.78 -12.42
C ASP A 24 14.41 2.74 -10.98
N TYR A 25 14.80 3.88 -10.40
CA TYR A 25 15.35 3.92 -9.05
C TYR A 25 14.24 3.80 -8.00
N VAL A 26 13.95 2.55 -7.61
CA VAL A 26 12.85 2.14 -6.73
C VAL A 26 12.80 2.97 -5.44
N GLU A 27 13.91 3.15 -4.75
CA GLU A 27 13.95 3.86 -3.47
C GLU A 27 13.61 5.35 -3.61
N ALA A 28 14.07 5.99 -4.70
CA ALA A 28 13.73 7.37 -5.00
C ALA A 28 12.26 7.51 -5.43
N LEU A 29 11.72 6.52 -6.15
CA LEU A 29 10.30 6.47 -6.51
C LEU A 29 9.41 6.35 -5.28
N SER A 30 9.72 5.44 -4.36
CA SER A 30 8.96 5.24 -3.12
C SER A 30 8.98 6.49 -2.25
N ALA A 31 10.15 7.09 -2.05
CA ALA A 31 10.26 8.33 -1.30
C ALA A 31 9.50 9.49 -1.96
N LEU A 32 9.48 9.55 -3.29
CA LEU A 32 8.76 10.59 -4.03
C LEU A 32 7.24 10.37 -3.98
N ALA A 33 6.79 9.11 -4.05
CA ALA A 33 5.38 8.75 -3.87
C ALA A 33 4.88 9.22 -2.49
N GLU A 34 5.60 8.87 -1.42
CA GLU A 34 5.27 9.29 -0.05
C GLU A 34 5.26 10.81 0.11
N ALA A 35 6.26 11.51 -0.43
CA ALA A 35 6.34 12.97 -0.37
C ALA A 35 5.18 13.66 -1.14
N TYR A 36 4.74 13.08 -2.27
CA TYR A 36 3.57 13.56 -2.99
C TYR A 36 2.29 13.33 -2.20
N THR A 37 2.07 12.14 -1.64
CA THR A 37 0.91 11.82 -0.81
C THR A 37 0.84 12.74 0.41
N ALA A 38 1.96 12.94 1.10
CA ALA A 38 2.04 13.86 2.25
C ALA A 38 1.80 15.34 1.89
N SER A 39 1.95 15.70 0.61
CA SER A 39 1.67 17.03 0.08
C SER A 39 0.28 17.15 -0.56
N GLU A 40 -0.58 16.14 -0.41
CA GLU A 40 -1.91 16.05 -1.04
C GLU A 40 -1.87 16.08 -2.58
N LEU A 41 -0.72 15.74 -3.18
CA LEU A 41 -0.52 15.63 -4.63
C LEU A 41 -0.81 14.19 -5.08
N PHE A 42 -2.02 13.70 -4.78
CA PHE A 42 -2.36 12.28 -4.85
C PHE A 42 -2.19 11.66 -6.24
N GLU A 43 -2.54 12.38 -7.31
CA GLU A 43 -2.38 11.89 -8.68
C GLU A 43 -0.91 11.66 -9.04
N LYS A 44 0.00 12.50 -8.53
CA LYS A 44 1.44 12.31 -8.74
C LYS A 44 1.99 11.15 -7.90
N GLY A 45 1.49 10.98 -6.67
CA GLY A 45 1.81 9.82 -5.83
C GLY A 45 1.42 8.52 -6.53
N LEU A 46 0.18 8.46 -7.03
CA LEU A 46 -0.33 7.32 -7.80
C LEU A 46 0.53 7.00 -9.03
N GLU A 47 1.01 8.01 -9.77
CA GLU A 47 1.89 7.78 -10.91
C GLU A 47 3.18 7.03 -10.50
N MET A 48 3.76 7.40 -9.36
CA MET A 48 4.97 6.75 -8.85
C MET A 48 4.68 5.32 -8.38
N ASP A 49 3.58 5.09 -7.66
CA ASP A 49 3.20 3.75 -7.21
C ASP A 49 2.85 2.80 -8.36
N LEU A 50 2.24 3.31 -9.44
CA LEU A 50 2.02 2.52 -10.66
C LEU A 50 3.34 2.09 -11.31
N ARG A 51 4.37 2.94 -11.24
CA ARG A 51 5.72 2.58 -11.74
C ARG A 51 6.39 1.57 -10.83
N LEU A 52 6.30 1.75 -9.51
CA LEU A 52 6.81 0.80 -8.53
C LEU A 52 6.18 -0.58 -8.72
N ALA A 53 4.87 -0.67 -8.93
CA ALA A 53 4.19 -1.94 -9.16
C ALA A 53 4.67 -2.69 -10.42
N ARG A 54 5.13 -1.95 -11.45
CA ARG A 54 5.75 -2.54 -12.64
C ARG A 54 7.18 -3.04 -12.37
N LEU A 55 7.94 -2.30 -11.57
CA LEU A 55 9.34 -2.63 -11.24
C LEU A 55 9.43 -3.77 -10.21
N CYS A 56 8.47 -3.83 -9.29
CA CYS A 56 8.45 -4.72 -8.14
C CYS A 56 7.16 -5.57 -8.12
N PRO A 57 6.88 -6.39 -9.14
CA PRO A 57 5.59 -7.08 -9.31
C PRO A 57 5.32 -8.19 -8.28
N GLN A 58 6.28 -8.48 -7.40
CA GLN A 58 6.14 -9.48 -6.34
C GLN A 58 6.23 -8.86 -4.94
N ASP A 59 6.35 -7.53 -4.83
CA ASP A 59 6.47 -6.86 -3.54
C ASP A 59 5.07 -6.55 -2.96
N PRO A 60 4.66 -7.20 -1.86
CA PRO A 60 3.36 -6.95 -1.24
C PRO A 60 3.20 -5.52 -0.72
N ILE A 61 4.28 -4.86 -0.29
CA ILE A 61 4.23 -3.48 0.24
C ILE A 61 3.94 -2.50 -0.90
N VAL A 62 4.53 -2.71 -2.07
CA VAL A 62 4.26 -1.87 -3.26
C VAL A 62 2.80 -1.92 -3.66
N PHE A 63 2.18 -3.11 -3.68
CA PHE A 63 0.75 -3.21 -4.00
C PHE A 63 -0.17 -2.69 -2.89
N TYR A 64 0.27 -2.72 -1.63
CA TYR A 64 -0.44 -2.08 -0.53
C TYR A 64 -0.47 -0.56 -0.73
N ASN A 65 0.69 0.05 -0.95
CA ASN A 65 0.82 1.49 -1.19
C ASN A 65 0.04 1.93 -2.45
N LEU A 66 0.08 1.12 -3.52
CA LEU A 66 -0.72 1.37 -4.71
C LEU A 66 -2.23 1.37 -4.40
N ALA A 67 -2.69 0.47 -3.54
CA ALA A 67 -4.08 0.47 -3.10
C ALA A 67 -4.44 1.75 -2.33
N CYS A 68 -3.56 2.22 -1.44
CA CYS A 68 -3.72 3.49 -0.73
C CYS A 68 -3.81 4.67 -1.70
N SER A 69 -2.87 4.80 -2.63
CA SER A 69 -2.87 5.86 -3.64
C SER A 69 -4.11 5.83 -4.55
N GLN A 70 -4.56 4.65 -4.97
CA GLN A 70 -5.80 4.50 -5.74
C GLN A 70 -7.06 4.89 -4.93
N ALA A 71 -7.10 4.55 -3.64
CA ALA A 71 -8.21 4.92 -2.76
C ALA A 71 -8.27 6.45 -2.55
N LEU A 72 -7.13 7.11 -2.37
CA LEU A 72 -7.04 8.58 -2.22
C LEU A 72 -7.58 9.34 -3.44
N VAL A 73 -7.36 8.82 -4.65
CA VAL A 73 -7.93 9.39 -5.89
C VAL A 73 -9.32 8.81 -6.25
N ARG A 74 -9.98 8.12 -5.32
CA ARG A 74 -11.33 7.54 -5.45
C ARG A 74 -11.47 6.48 -6.56
N GLN A 75 -10.40 5.78 -6.90
CA GLN A 75 -10.42 4.60 -7.78
C GLN A 75 -10.67 3.33 -6.95
N SER A 76 -11.84 3.25 -6.31
CA SER A 76 -12.15 2.19 -5.33
C SER A 76 -12.03 0.78 -5.90
N GLY A 77 -12.43 0.56 -7.15
CA GLY A 77 -12.38 -0.76 -7.79
C GLY A 77 -10.94 -1.24 -8.02
N GLU A 78 -10.07 -0.36 -8.46
CA GLU A 78 -8.65 -0.59 -8.67
C GLU A 78 -7.93 -0.78 -7.33
N ALA A 79 -8.24 0.07 -6.34
CA ALA A 79 -7.68 -0.02 -5.00
C ALA A 79 -7.96 -1.38 -4.36
N LEU A 80 -9.20 -1.89 -4.47
CA LEU A 80 -9.57 -3.22 -3.97
C LEU A 80 -8.79 -4.35 -4.67
N LYS A 81 -8.56 -4.26 -5.98
CA LYS A 81 -7.77 -5.25 -6.73
C LYS A 81 -6.30 -5.24 -6.29
N SER A 82 -5.71 -4.06 -6.15
CA SER A 82 -4.33 -3.90 -5.68
C SER A 82 -4.16 -4.41 -4.25
N LEU A 83 -5.12 -4.13 -3.37
CA LEU A 83 -5.10 -4.61 -1.99
C LEU A 83 -5.22 -6.14 -1.93
N GLU A 84 -6.11 -6.73 -2.73
CA GLU A 84 -6.24 -8.18 -2.82
C GLU A 84 -4.93 -8.84 -3.28
N LEU A 85 -4.26 -8.25 -4.27
CA LEU A 85 -2.97 -8.72 -4.76
C LEU A 85 -1.89 -8.60 -3.69
N SER A 86 -1.81 -7.47 -2.97
CA SER A 86 -0.90 -7.27 -1.85
C SER A 86 -1.04 -8.37 -0.78
N LEU A 87 -2.28 -8.72 -0.43
CA LEU A 87 -2.57 -9.78 0.53
C LEU A 87 -2.17 -11.16 0.00
N LYS A 88 -2.42 -11.45 -1.29
CA LYS A 88 -1.97 -12.69 -1.94
C LYS A 88 -0.45 -12.83 -1.96
N LEU A 89 0.27 -11.72 -2.17
CA LEU A 89 1.73 -11.66 -2.17
C LEU A 89 2.36 -11.73 -0.77
N GLY A 90 1.56 -11.61 0.29
CA GLY A 90 2.04 -11.84 1.66
C GLY A 90 2.01 -10.62 2.58
N TYR A 91 1.29 -9.55 2.25
CA TYR A 91 1.09 -8.44 3.20
C TYR A 91 0.31 -8.91 4.44
N ARG A 92 0.81 -8.64 5.65
CA ARG A 92 0.24 -9.16 6.91
C ARG A 92 0.07 -8.11 8.01
N ASP A 93 0.35 -6.83 7.79
CA ASP A 93 0.05 -5.79 8.78
C ASP A 93 -1.43 -5.40 8.72
N PHE A 94 -2.27 -6.33 9.18
CA PHE A 94 -3.72 -6.17 9.18
C PHE A 94 -4.18 -5.05 10.12
N LYS A 95 -3.45 -4.82 11.22
CA LYS A 95 -3.77 -3.76 12.16
C LYS A 95 -3.61 -2.40 11.50
N HIS A 96 -2.51 -2.20 10.76
CA HIS A 96 -2.31 -0.99 9.98
C HIS A 96 -3.40 -0.82 8.92
N MET A 97 -3.63 -1.83 8.08
CA MET A 97 -4.64 -1.81 7.01
C MET A 97 -6.05 -1.45 7.50
N LEU A 98 -6.47 -1.99 8.65
CA LEU A 98 -7.80 -1.73 9.20
C LEU A 98 -7.97 -0.31 9.76
N HIS A 99 -6.87 0.43 9.98
CA HIS A 99 -6.88 1.78 10.55
C HIS A 99 -6.26 2.85 9.64
N ASP A 100 -5.71 2.45 8.50
CA ASP A 100 -5.14 3.34 7.50
C ASP A 100 -6.17 4.38 7.00
N PRO A 101 -5.92 5.69 7.16
CA PRO A 101 -6.82 6.73 6.67
C PRO A 101 -6.95 6.74 5.14
N ASP A 102 -5.93 6.31 4.40
CA ASP A 102 -5.93 6.34 2.93
C ASP A 102 -6.92 5.33 2.36
N LEU A 103 -7.15 4.24 3.09
CA LEU A 103 -8.12 3.20 2.73
C LEU A 103 -9.54 3.50 3.27
N ALA A 104 -9.77 4.64 3.91
CA ALA A 104 -11.02 4.91 4.62
C ALA A 104 -12.28 4.74 3.76
N GLU A 105 -12.21 5.18 2.50
CA GLU A 105 -13.32 5.05 1.55
C GLU A 105 -13.60 3.59 1.18
N ILE A 106 -12.56 2.81 0.86
CA ILE A 106 -12.73 1.42 0.44
C ILE A 106 -13.06 0.47 1.58
N ARG A 107 -12.77 0.82 2.84
CA ARG A 107 -13.10 -0.02 4.01
C ARG A 107 -14.59 -0.28 4.19
N ARG A 108 -15.44 0.58 3.62
CA ARG A 108 -16.90 0.44 3.67
C ARG A 108 -17.44 -0.42 2.53
N GLU A 109 -16.62 -0.75 1.54
CA GLU A 109 -17.03 -1.54 0.40
C GLU A 109 -17.29 -3.01 0.80
N PRO A 110 -18.38 -3.63 0.30
CA PRO A 110 -18.67 -5.03 0.58
C PRO A 110 -17.50 -5.97 0.25
N ALA A 111 -16.76 -5.68 -0.82
CA ALA A 111 -15.59 -6.44 -1.24
C ALA A 111 -14.46 -6.41 -0.20
N PHE A 112 -14.19 -5.25 0.41
CA PHE A 112 -13.19 -5.14 1.48
C PHE A 112 -13.61 -5.99 2.70
N LEU A 113 -14.87 -5.85 3.14
CA LEU A 113 -15.39 -6.60 4.28
C LEU A 113 -15.31 -8.11 4.05
N GLN A 114 -15.62 -8.58 2.84
CA GLN A 114 -15.48 -9.98 2.46
C GLN A 114 -14.02 -10.44 2.52
N MET A 115 -13.09 -9.63 2.00
CA MET A 115 -11.65 -9.92 2.02
C MET A 115 -11.13 -10.13 3.45
N ILE A 116 -11.51 -9.25 4.39
CA ILE A 116 -11.15 -9.38 5.81
C ILE A 116 -11.78 -10.61 6.46
N ALA A 117 -13.05 -10.91 6.16
CA ALA A 117 -13.71 -12.09 6.69
C ALA A 117 -13.01 -13.39 6.24
N THR A 118 -12.59 -13.46 4.97
CA THR A 118 -11.83 -14.59 4.44
C THR A 118 -10.48 -14.76 5.14
N LEU A 119 -9.74 -13.67 5.35
CA LEU A 119 -8.44 -13.71 6.06
C LEU A 119 -8.58 -14.26 7.49
N LYS A 120 -9.55 -13.77 8.26
CA LYS A 120 -9.79 -14.24 9.64
C LYS A 120 -10.06 -15.75 9.69
N ASN A 121 -10.85 -16.26 8.75
CA ASN A 121 -11.16 -17.69 8.67
C ASN A 121 -9.91 -18.53 8.33
N GLN A 122 -9.01 -18.01 7.51
CA GLN A 122 -7.75 -18.70 7.15
C GLN A 122 -6.78 -18.76 8.35
N ASP A 123 -6.65 -17.67 9.11
CA ASP A 123 -5.82 -17.63 10.32
C ASP A 123 -6.32 -18.62 11.39
N GLU A 124 -7.64 -18.70 11.60
CA GLU A 124 -8.24 -19.66 12.53
C GLU A 124 -8.05 -21.12 12.09
N ALA A 125 -8.19 -21.40 10.80
CA ALA A 125 -7.97 -22.74 10.24
C ALA A 125 -6.50 -23.17 10.38
N GLY A 126 -5.55 -22.26 10.11
CA GLY A 126 -4.12 -22.49 10.30
C GLY A 126 -3.76 -22.77 11.77
N ALA A 127 -4.31 -21.99 12.71
CA ALA A 127 -4.10 -22.19 14.14
C ALA A 127 -4.65 -23.54 14.66
N ARG A 128 -5.80 -24.01 14.13
CA ARG A 128 -6.37 -25.33 14.46
C ARG A 128 -5.57 -26.48 13.85
N GLY A 129 -5.02 -26.31 12.65
CA GLY A 129 -4.17 -27.31 11.97
C GLY A 129 -2.80 -27.50 12.65
N GLY A 130 -2.18 -26.42 13.14
CA GLY A 130 -0.91 -26.47 13.87
C GLY A 130 -1.00 -27.20 15.20
N LYS A 131 -2.08 -27.00 15.97
CA LYS A 131 -2.31 -27.69 17.26
C LYS A 131 -2.46 -29.22 17.11
N LYS A 132 -2.98 -29.72 15.99
CA LYS A 132 -3.11 -31.17 15.75
C LYS A 132 -1.78 -31.86 15.41
N LYS A 133 -0.78 -31.14 14.90
CA LYS A 133 0.56 -31.71 14.60
C LYS A 133 1.45 -31.78 15.85
N ALA A 134 1.31 -30.83 16.79
CA ALA A 134 2.11 -30.80 18.02
C ALA A 134 1.73 -31.86 19.08
N ALA A 135 0.53 -32.45 19.01
CA ALA A 135 0.05 -33.47 19.95
C ALA A 135 0.36 -34.91 19.52
N LYS A 136 1.22 -35.11 18.50
CA LYS A 136 1.60 -36.42 17.94
C LYS A 136 3.11 -36.67 17.95
N SER A 137 3.88 -35.94 18.75
CA SER A 137 5.32 -36.16 18.97
C SER A 137 5.62 -36.36 20.44
#